data_AF-A0A0F9JPG4-F1
#
_entry.id   AF-A0A0F9JPG4-F1
#
_cell.length_a   1.000
_cell.length_b   1.000
_cell.length_c   1.000
_cell.angle_alpha   90.00
_cell.angle_beta   90.00
_cell.angle_gamma   90.00
#
_symmetry.space_group_name_H-M   'P 1'
#
loop_
_entity.id
_entity.type
_entity.pdbx_description
1 polymer ?
#
loop_
_entity_poly.entity_id
_entity_poly.type
_entity_poly.pdbx_seq_one_letter_code
_entity_poly.pdbx_strand_id
1 'polypeptide(L)'
;MVEITTAKRIAPIDWRGVPEKFVGKLSAVCRTAAECEELVSWFGEPNFCPNLPVMVFVPGAQPTLIAGFGYATAAELKDCAVYTWYHQIEKLKTGTLLDFDELRERHGLMRREEVDAATREAMLRRIAQHKANPVSDPFRQPVYPNPADRKVFERK
;
A
#
# COMPACT_ATOMS: atom_id res chain seq x y z
N MET A 1 -9.39 -40.42 13.27
CA MET A 1 -9.34 -39.18 14.08
C MET A 1 -9.22 -38.03 13.11
N VAL A 2 -10.21 -37.15 13.06
CA VAL A 2 -10.11 -35.90 12.30
C VAL A 2 -9.43 -34.91 13.23
N GLU A 3 -8.15 -34.62 12.99
CA GLU A 3 -7.45 -33.56 13.71
C GLU A 3 -8.11 -32.23 13.35
N ILE A 4 -8.89 -31.69 14.28
CA ILE A 4 -9.35 -30.30 14.20
C ILE A 4 -8.12 -29.45 14.54
N THR A 5 -7.31 -29.17 13.52
CA THR A 5 -6.29 -28.13 13.60
C THR A 5 -7.03 -26.81 13.76
N THR A 6 -7.15 -26.34 15.01
CA THR A 6 -7.57 -24.97 15.28
C THR A 6 -6.58 -24.06 14.56
N ALA A 7 -7.05 -23.41 13.49
CA ALA A 7 -6.24 -22.44 12.74
C ALA A 7 -5.70 -21.41 13.74
N LYS A 8 -4.38 -21.41 13.96
CA LYS A 8 -3.72 -20.43 14.81
C LYS A 8 -4.14 -19.04 14.31
N ARG A 9 -4.62 -18.19 15.21
CA ARG A 9 -5.16 -16.88 14.87
C ARG A 9 -4.01 -15.98 14.40
N ILE A 10 -3.88 -15.83 13.09
CA ILE A 10 -2.94 -14.88 12.46
C ILE A 10 -3.30 -13.48 12.95
N ALA A 11 -2.28 -12.68 13.27
CA ALA A 11 -2.47 -11.30 13.71
C ALA A 11 -3.29 -10.50 12.68
N PRO A 12 -4.20 -9.61 13.10
CA PRO A 12 -4.99 -8.81 12.18
C PRO A 12 -4.08 -7.91 11.35
N ILE A 13 -4.20 -8.01 10.02
CA ILE A 13 -3.44 -7.18 9.09
C ILE A 13 -4.01 -5.76 9.11
N ASP A 14 -3.15 -4.77 9.29
CA ASP A 14 -3.50 -3.38 9.02
C ASP A 14 -3.52 -3.14 7.50
N TRP A 15 -4.69 -2.82 6.94
CA TRP A 15 -4.88 -2.63 5.50
C TRP A 15 -4.65 -1.20 5.02
N ARG A 16 -4.26 -0.27 5.91
CA ARG A 16 -4.05 1.14 5.52
C ARG A 16 -2.98 1.27 4.42
N GLY A 17 -3.30 2.01 3.37
CA GLY A 17 -2.39 2.24 2.23
C GLY A 17 -2.19 1.04 1.30
N VAL A 18 -2.81 -0.11 1.56
CA VAL A 18 -2.82 -1.26 0.65
C VAL A 18 -3.81 -0.96 -0.50
N PRO A 19 -3.45 -1.22 -1.76
CA PRO A 19 -4.40 -1.02 -2.86
C PRO A 19 -5.62 -1.94 -2.68
N GLU A 20 -6.81 -1.39 -2.91
CA GLU A 20 -8.10 -2.05 -2.62
C GLU A 20 -8.21 -3.47 -3.20
N LYS A 21 -7.63 -3.69 -4.39
CA LYS A 21 -7.62 -5.00 -5.07
C LYS A 21 -6.91 -6.12 -4.29
N PHE A 22 -6.01 -5.77 -3.36
CA PHE A 22 -5.22 -6.70 -2.56
C PHE A 22 -5.75 -6.86 -1.12
N VAL A 23 -6.73 -6.06 -0.70
CA VAL A 23 -7.33 -6.19 0.63
C VAL A 23 -7.98 -7.58 0.77
N GLY A 24 -7.64 -8.29 1.84
CA GLY A 24 -8.09 -9.66 2.10
C GLY A 24 -7.41 -10.75 1.26
N LYS A 25 -6.43 -10.40 0.42
CA LYS A 25 -5.70 -11.36 -0.45
C LYS A 25 -4.22 -11.50 -0.09
N LEU A 26 -3.83 -11.03 1.10
CA LEU A 26 -2.46 -11.06 1.59
C LEU A 26 -2.43 -11.80 2.93
N SER A 27 -1.32 -12.50 3.18
CA SER A 27 -1.05 -13.15 4.47
C SER A 27 -0.36 -12.21 5.46
N ALA A 28 0.42 -11.25 4.96
CA ALA A 28 1.07 -10.22 5.78
C ALA A 28 1.44 -9.01 4.92
N VAL A 29 1.61 -7.87 5.58
CA VAL A 29 2.08 -6.62 4.97
C VAL A 29 3.22 -6.09 5.84
N CYS A 30 4.41 -5.96 5.25
CA CYS A 30 5.59 -5.39 5.91
C CYS A 30 5.87 -4.00 5.37
N ARG A 31 5.95 -3.02 6.25
CA ARG A 31 6.20 -1.60 5.97
C ARG A 31 7.48 -1.08 6.62
N THR A 32 8.13 -1.91 7.42
CA THR A 32 9.41 -1.60 8.07
C THR A 32 10.33 -2.81 8.02
N ALA A 33 11.64 -2.59 8.17
CA ALA A 33 12.62 -3.68 8.28
C ALA A 33 12.31 -4.61 9.47
N ALA A 34 11.90 -4.04 10.60
CA ALA A 34 11.53 -4.80 11.79
C ALA A 34 10.33 -5.73 11.53
N GLU A 35 9.31 -5.24 10.82
CA GLU A 35 8.16 -6.06 10.41
C GLU A 35 8.55 -7.21 9.47
N CYS A 36 9.57 -7.03 8.63
CA CYS A 36 10.12 -8.13 7.82
C CYS A 36 10.83 -9.18 8.71
N GLU A 37 11.59 -8.75 9.72
CA GLU A 37 12.31 -9.65 10.63
C GLU A 37 11.38 -10.40 11.60
N GLU A 38 10.28 -9.77 12.02
CA GLU A 38 9.27 -10.32 12.92
C GLU A 38 8.23 -11.19 12.21
N LEU A 39 8.29 -11.33 10.89
CA LEU A 39 7.28 -12.02 10.08
C LEU A 39 6.96 -13.44 10.55
N VAL A 40 7.96 -14.21 10.99
CA VAL A 40 7.76 -15.55 11.57
C VAL A 40 6.90 -15.52 12.83
N SER A 41 7.03 -14.48 13.66
CA SER A 41 6.24 -14.32 14.87
C SER A 41 4.75 -14.10 14.57
N TRP A 42 4.43 -13.46 13.45
CA TRP A 42 3.05 -13.20 13.03
C TRP A 42 2.34 -14.47 12.54
N PHE A 43 3.09 -15.37 11.93
CA PHE A 43 2.62 -16.71 11.55
C PHE A 43 2.70 -17.71 12.71
N GLY A 44 3.44 -17.37 13.78
CA GLY A 44 3.57 -18.13 15.02
C GLY A 44 4.51 -19.34 14.94
N GLU A 45 4.88 -19.80 13.74
CA GLU A 45 5.75 -20.95 13.56
C GLU A 45 6.62 -20.82 12.29
N PRO A 46 7.93 -21.14 12.34
CA PRO A 46 8.83 -21.03 11.19
C PRO A 46 8.42 -21.92 10.01
N ASN A 47 7.88 -23.11 10.29
CA ASN A 47 7.50 -24.11 9.30
C ASN A 47 6.10 -23.89 8.72
N PHE A 48 5.37 -22.87 9.16
CA PHE A 48 4.05 -22.58 8.63
C PHE A 48 4.16 -22.10 7.18
N CYS A 49 3.39 -22.70 6.28
CA CYS A 49 3.38 -22.32 4.87
C CYS A 49 2.11 -21.50 4.55
N PRO A 50 2.19 -20.16 4.49
CA PRO A 50 1.02 -19.34 4.17
C PRO A 50 0.60 -19.50 2.70
N ASN A 51 -0.71 -19.60 2.48
CA ASN A 51 -1.29 -19.73 1.14
C ASN A 51 -1.34 -18.39 0.38
N LEU A 52 -1.49 -17.27 1.08
CA LEU A 52 -1.55 -15.94 0.47
C LEU A 52 -0.16 -15.29 0.47
N PRO A 53 0.13 -14.38 -0.46
CA PRO A 53 1.42 -13.72 -0.54
C PRO A 53 1.65 -12.73 0.60
N VAL A 54 2.93 -12.45 0.86
CA VAL A 54 3.39 -11.36 1.72
C VAL A 54 3.69 -10.14 0.85
N MET A 55 3.22 -8.97 1.25
CA MET A 55 3.54 -7.72 0.55
C MET A 55 4.60 -6.92 1.32
N VAL A 56 5.66 -6.52 0.64
CA VAL A 56 6.71 -5.65 1.16
C VAL A 56 6.54 -4.25 0.57
N PHE A 57 6.40 -3.26 1.45
CA PHE A 57 6.23 -1.85 1.13
C PHE A 57 7.45 -1.06 1.56
N VAL A 58 8.40 -0.87 0.65
CA VAL A 58 9.53 0.05 0.85
C VAL A 58 9.10 1.47 0.43
N PRO A 59 9.22 2.48 1.30
CA PRO A 59 8.93 3.87 0.93
C PRO A 59 9.74 4.31 -0.30
N GLY A 60 9.08 4.96 -1.25
CA GLY A 60 9.70 5.43 -2.49
C GLY A 60 9.82 4.37 -3.60
N ALA A 61 9.69 3.07 -3.28
CA ALA A 61 9.73 1.98 -4.25
C ALA A 61 8.35 1.37 -4.54
N GLN A 62 8.28 0.56 -5.60
CA GLN A 62 7.09 -0.20 -5.94
C GLN A 62 6.87 -1.35 -4.94
N PRO A 63 5.65 -1.55 -4.42
CA PRO A 63 5.36 -2.67 -3.55
C PRO A 63 5.63 -4.00 -4.27
N THR A 64 6.27 -4.92 -3.56
CA THR A 64 6.62 -6.25 -4.09
C THR A 64 5.89 -7.34 -3.33
N LEU A 65 5.34 -8.29 -4.08
CA LEU A 65 4.63 -9.46 -3.56
C LEU A 65 5.56 -10.66 -3.58
N ILE A 66 5.72 -11.30 -2.42
CA ILE A 66 6.48 -12.53 -2.26
C ILE A 66 5.45 -13.65 -2.10
N ALA A 67 5.35 -14.50 -3.11
CA ALA A 67 4.36 -15.56 -3.14
C ALA A 67 4.93 -16.86 -2.57
N GLY A 68 4.34 -17.34 -1.46
CA GLY A 68 4.67 -18.64 -0.88
C GLY A 68 3.76 -19.78 -1.36
N PHE A 69 2.51 -19.46 -1.73
CA PHE A 69 1.50 -20.39 -2.26
C PHE A 69 1.34 -21.71 -1.48
N GLY A 70 1.58 -21.70 -0.16
CA GLY A 70 1.50 -22.90 0.68
C GLY A 70 2.69 -23.86 0.57
N TYR A 71 3.73 -23.50 -0.20
CA TYR A 71 4.96 -24.28 -0.33
C TYR A 71 6.12 -23.67 0.45
N ALA A 72 6.31 -22.35 0.32
CA ALA A 72 7.37 -21.65 1.04
C ALA A 72 7.02 -21.51 2.52
N THR A 73 7.97 -21.83 3.37
CA THR A 73 7.86 -21.70 4.83
C THR A 73 7.90 -20.23 5.24
N ALA A 74 7.34 -19.92 6.41
CA ALA A 74 7.39 -18.57 6.97
C ALA A 74 8.84 -18.10 7.19
N ALA A 75 9.76 -19.02 7.47
CA ALA A 75 11.20 -18.73 7.53
C ALA A 75 11.76 -18.27 6.18
N GLU A 76 11.47 -19.00 5.10
CA GLU A 76 11.92 -18.61 3.75
C GLU A 76 11.28 -17.29 3.31
N LEU A 77 10.01 -17.06 3.64
CA LEU A 77 9.33 -15.81 3.33
C LEU A 77 9.90 -14.64 4.10
N LYS A 78 10.34 -14.84 5.35
CA LYS A 78 11.08 -13.84 6.11
C LYS A 78 12.38 -13.49 5.40
N ASP A 79 13.18 -14.48 5.03
CA ASP A 79 14.47 -14.23 4.39
C ASP A 79 14.30 -13.50 3.05
N CYS A 80 13.30 -13.90 2.27
CA CYS A 80 12.92 -13.20 1.04
C CYS A 80 12.48 -11.75 1.30
N ALA A 81 11.68 -11.51 2.35
CA ALA A 81 11.18 -10.19 2.69
C ALA A 81 12.32 -9.26 3.14
N VAL A 82 13.19 -9.75 4.01
CA VAL A 82 14.38 -9.02 4.50
C VAL A 82 15.31 -8.68 3.33
N TYR A 83 15.63 -9.65 2.48
CA TYR A 83 16.43 -9.41 1.28
C TYR A 83 15.78 -8.35 0.37
N THR A 84 14.48 -8.51 0.09
CA THR A 84 13.74 -7.57 -0.79
C THR A 84 13.78 -6.15 -0.24
N TRP A 85 13.62 -5.98 1.08
CA TRP A 85 13.67 -4.69 1.74
C TRP A 85 15.01 -3.97 1.50
N TYR A 86 16.12 -4.61 1.87
CA TYR A 86 17.44 -4.00 1.76
C TYR A 86 17.86 -3.78 0.30
N HIS A 87 17.59 -4.76 -0.57
CA HIS A 87 17.90 -4.66 -1.99
C HIS A 87 17.12 -3.53 -2.69
N GLN A 88 15.86 -3.29 -2.30
CA GLN A 88 15.10 -2.14 -2.83
C GLN A 88 15.64 -0.81 -2.33
N ILE A 89 16.04 -0.71 -1.05
CA ILE A 89 16.68 0.50 -0.52
C ILE A 89 17.99 0.80 -1.27
N GLU A 90 18.80 -0.21 -1.55
CA GLU A 90 20.04 -0.03 -2.34
C GLU A 90 19.74 0.39 -3.78
N LYS A 91 18.71 -0.19 -4.40
CA LYS A 91 18.27 0.20 -5.75
C LYS A 91 17.70 1.60 -5.84
N LEU A 92 17.01 2.07 -4.80
CA LEU A 92 16.58 3.46 -4.69
C LEU A 92 17.77 4.41 -4.62
N LYS A 93 18.80 4.07 -3.83
CA LYS A 93 20.04 4.88 -3.75
C LYS A 93 20.78 4.97 -5.09
N THR A 94 20.71 3.93 -5.91
CA THR A 94 21.36 3.89 -7.24
C THR A 94 20.48 4.44 -8.36
N GLY A 95 19.23 4.84 -8.08
CA GLY A 95 18.30 5.39 -9.08
C GLY A 95 17.81 4.39 -10.13
N THR A 96 17.98 3.08 -9.90
CA THR A 96 17.56 2.03 -10.85
C THR A 96 16.11 1.60 -10.70
N LEU A 97 15.50 1.89 -9.55
CA LEU A 97 14.06 1.74 -9.33
C LEU A 97 13.34 3.05 -9.62
N LEU A 98 12.08 2.95 -10.05
CA LEU A 98 11.18 4.09 -10.17
C LEU A 98 10.95 4.69 -8.78
N ASP A 99 11.60 5.81 -8.52
CA ASP A 99 11.36 6.62 -7.33
C ASP A 99 10.02 7.35 -7.50
N PHE A 100 9.04 6.98 -6.67
CA PHE A 100 7.72 7.61 -6.71
C PHE A 100 7.74 9.08 -6.31
N ASP A 101 8.70 9.50 -5.48
CA ASP A 101 8.80 10.90 -5.08
C ASP A 101 9.35 11.74 -6.24
N GLU A 102 10.36 11.23 -6.95
CA GLU A 102 10.85 11.87 -8.19
C GLU A 102 9.78 11.90 -9.28
N LEU A 103 9.01 10.82 -9.45
CA LEU A 103 7.88 10.79 -10.37
C LEU A 103 6.80 11.82 -10.02
N ARG A 104 6.50 12.03 -8.74
CA ARG A 104 5.56 13.07 -8.31
C ARG A 104 6.04 14.45 -8.72
N GLU A 105 7.31 14.76 -8.47
CA GLU A 105 7.89 16.04 -8.89
C GLU A 105 7.84 16.24 -10.40
N ARG A 106 8.20 15.21 -11.19
CA ARG A 106 8.10 15.26 -12.66
C ARG A 106 6.67 15.50 -13.17
N HIS A 107 5.68 14.97 -12.46
CA HIS A 107 4.26 15.17 -12.78
C HIS A 107 3.66 16.46 -12.18
N GLY A 108 4.47 17.31 -11.54
CA GLY A 108 4.02 18.56 -10.92
C GLY A 108 3.12 18.34 -9.69
N LEU A 109 3.18 17.15 -9.10
CA LEU A 109 2.46 16.81 -7.87
C LEU A 109 3.28 17.25 -6.65
N MET A 110 2.61 17.78 -5.63
CA MET A 110 3.25 18.20 -4.39
C MET A 110 3.98 17.03 -3.70
N ARG A 111 5.10 17.36 -3.03
CA ARG A 111 5.83 16.40 -2.19
C ARG A 111 4.95 15.86 -1.09
N ARG A 112 5.15 14.61 -0.70
CA ARG A 112 4.29 13.93 0.29
C ARG A 112 4.17 14.70 1.61
N GLU A 113 5.26 15.31 2.05
CA GLU A 113 5.34 16.08 3.30
C GLU A 113 4.51 17.38 3.24
N GLU A 114 4.37 17.96 2.05
CA GLU A 114 3.68 19.23 1.83
C GLU A 114 2.17 19.04 1.65
N VAL A 115 1.72 17.81 1.37
CA VAL A 115 0.31 17.51 1.09
C VAL A 115 -0.58 17.88 2.29
N ASP A 116 -0.23 17.50 3.52
CA ASP A 116 -1.12 17.77 4.67
C ASP A 116 -1.27 19.28 4.91
N ALA A 117 -0.16 20.02 4.85
CA ALA A 117 -0.15 21.47 5.02
C ALA A 117 -0.99 22.16 3.93
N ALA A 118 -0.78 21.81 2.66
CA ALA A 118 -1.51 22.39 1.54
C ALA A 118 -3.00 22.05 1.60
N THR A 119 -3.36 20.82 1.99
CA THR A 119 -4.76 20.39 2.10
C THR A 119 -5.47 21.13 3.24
N ARG A 120 -4.79 21.28 4.38
CA ARG A 120 -5.30 22.04 5.53
C ARG A 120 -5.52 23.50 5.15
N GLU A 121 -4.57 24.12 4.48
CA GLU A 121 -4.69 25.51 4.04
C GLU A 121 -5.84 25.69 3.04
N ALA A 122 -5.97 24.79 2.06
CA ALA A 122 -7.07 24.80 1.10
C ALA A 122 -8.45 24.67 1.79
N MET A 123 -8.56 23.79 2.79
CA MET A 123 -9.79 23.68 3.60
C MET A 123 -10.09 24.96 4.36
N LEU A 124 -9.10 25.56 5.02
CA LEU A 124 -9.28 26.81 5.77
C LEU A 124 -9.69 27.97 4.85
N ARG A 125 -9.07 28.08 3.66
CA ARG A 125 -9.48 29.06 2.64
C ARG A 125 -10.92 28.84 2.20
N ARG A 126 -11.33 27.59 1.97
CA ARG A 126 -12.72 27.25 1.62
C ARG A 126 -13.69 27.61 2.74
N ILE A 127 -13.36 27.31 3.99
CA ILE A 127 -14.17 27.68 5.16
C ILE A 127 -14.32 29.20 5.25
N ALA A 128 -13.24 29.95 5.07
CA ALA A 128 -13.27 31.42 5.08
C ALA A 128 -14.14 31.98 3.94
N GLN A 129 -14.02 31.42 2.73
CA GLN A 129 -14.86 31.78 1.59
C GLN A 129 -16.35 31.48 1.84
N HIS A 130 -16.68 30.33 2.44
CA HIS A 130 -18.05 30.00 2.82
C HIS A 130 -18.61 30.91 3.90
N LYS A 131 -17.80 31.29 4.90
CA LYS A 131 -18.21 32.25 5.93
C LYS A 131 -18.47 33.64 5.34
N ALA A 132 -17.66 34.06 4.37
CA ALA A 132 -17.84 35.32 3.66
C ALA A 132 -19.04 35.29 2.70
N ASN A 133 -19.29 34.16 2.05
CA ASN A 133 -20.34 33.96 1.05
C ASN A 133 -21.20 32.74 1.39
N PRO A 134 -22.16 32.85 2.34
CA PRO A 134 -22.93 31.71 2.86
C PRO A 134 -23.83 31.00 1.84
N VAL A 135 -24.04 31.58 0.64
CA VAL A 135 -24.94 31.07 -0.42
C VAL A 135 -24.16 30.56 -1.65
N SER A 136 -22.84 30.42 -1.59
CA SER A 136 -22.02 30.22 -2.82
C SER A 136 -21.58 28.80 -3.14
N ASP A 137 -21.90 27.76 -2.35
CA ASP A 137 -21.65 26.40 -2.84
C ASP A 137 -22.78 26.05 -3.83
N PRO A 138 -22.52 25.94 -5.14
CA PRO A 138 -23.53 25.40 -6.04
C PRO A 138 -23.94 24.03 -5.50
N PHE A 139 -25.24 23.73 -5.54
CA PHE A 139 -25.74 22.38 -5.21
C PHE A 139 -24.84 21.37 -5.92
N ARG A 140 -24.14 20.52 -5.15
CA ARG A 140 -23.36 19.41 -5.71
C ARG A 140 -24.36 18.46 -6.35
N GLN A 141 -24.70 18.70 -7.61
CA GLN A 141 -25.34 17.67 -8.40
C GLN A 141 -24.35 16.52 -8.47
N PRO A 142 -24.71 15.31 -8.04
CA PRO A 142 -23.87 14.15 -8.27
C PRO A 142 -23.64 14.05 -9.77
N VAL A 143 -22.42 14.35 -10.21
CA VAL A 143 -22.00 14.13 -11.58
C VAL A 143 -21.82 12.63 -11.71
N TYR A 144 -22.87 11.97 -12.19
CA TYR A 144 -22.77 10.57 -12.57
C TYR A 144 -21.83 10.50 -13.78
N PRO A 145 -20.75 9.70 -13.73
CA PRO A 145 -19.90 9.52 -14.89
C PRO A 145 -20.77 9.00 -16.04
N ASN A 146 -20.74 9.71 -17.17
CA ASN A 146 -21.46 9.32 -18.38
C ASN A 146 -21.02 7.88 -18.75
N PRO A 147 -21.93 6.89 -18.77
CA PRO A 147 -21.57 5.51 -19.08
C PRO A 147 -20.91 5.34 -20.46
N ALA A 148 -21.12 6.30 -21.37
CA ALA A 148 -20.56 6.33 -22.72
C ALA A 148 -19.13 6.90 -22.80
N ASP A 149 -18.64 7.65 -21.80
CA ASP A 149 -17.31 8.29 -21.82
C ASP A 149 -16.20 7.42 -21.20
N ARG A 150 -16.33 6.09 -21.27
CA ARG A 150 -15.19 5.20 -21.04
C ARG A 150 -14.19 5.40 -22.17
N LYS A 151 -13.23 6.32 -21.99
CA LYS A 151 -12.02 6.36 -22.81
C LYS A 151 -11.27 5.04 -22.59
N VAL A 152 -11.50 4.09 -23.49
CA VAL A 152 -10.65 2.91 -23.64
C VAL A 152 -9.29 3.46 -24.09
N PHE A 153 -8.27 3.31 -23.26
CA PHE A 153 -6.91 3.63 -23.68
C PHE A 153 -6.55 2.67 -24.82
N GLU A 154 -6.45 3.18 -26.04
CA GLU A 154 -5.95 2.42 -27.19
C GLU A 154 -4.50 2.03 -26.89
N ARG A 155 -4.24 0.72 -26.91
CA ARG A 155 -2.89 0.18 -26.86
C ARG A 155 -2.19 0.54 -28.17
N LYS A 156 -1.16 1.39 -28.11
CA LYS A 156 -0.11 1.40 -29.13
C LYS A 156 0.91 0.32 -28.82
#